data_AF-A0A8J7IPA2-F1
#
_entry.id   AF-A0A8J7IPA2-F1
#
_cell.length_a   1.000
_cell.length_b   1.000
_cell.length_c   1.000
_cell.angle_alpha   90.00
_cell.angle_beta   90.00
_cell.angle_gamma   90.00
#
_symmetry.space_group_name_H-M   'P 1'
#
loop_
_entity.id
_entity.type
_entity.pdbx_description
1 polymer ?
#
loop_
_entity_poly.entity_id
_entity_poly.type
_entity_poly.pdbx_seq_one_letter_code
_entity_poly.pdbx_strand_id
1 'polypeptide(L)'
;MPQDQKIFFHIGPPKTGSTAIQSHMTEGRQEHQELGVYYPTDFRNKHQGVASALFLDFEHHKNIRWPQRFYANKEIALNQAQYDTQRAAYHKEITDAVAQGCNIVISSEGLFRDGLSDHEPPVSRIAAVNAFEYAKRLSLSPKVVLYLRNPIAWWLSRVHQASLRYNSADDSFLISNSFRPLAAAKEKIEMLTDVFGPENLICRCLDDKLVGGSLVHDFRHIVGLPETDDISGGVANKKDYGKAIALRQKLNRFLHSRPGNTLSYGDEVSLNVRNYANIFPTDRSEYLPSGRIFRAGMEAIEPYRQYFLELTQNETLFGADYAQPYLERLTEEEQPQIGEKEFLSAIHSIQKHADHKLVRTLATKVNISETEQWFAHHIRLVHSLKLLKFVRDKAAKDGAYRIAALYGQALIDRQPETNPVDVNVLAEIQAKL
;
A
#
# COMPACT_ATOMS: atom_id res chain seq x y z
N MET A 1 -11.45 20.56 38.49
CA MET A 1 -10.60 21.46 37.69
C MET A 1 -10.88 21.14 36.22
N PRO A 2 -10.89 22.11 35.30
CA PRO A 2 -10.98 21.80 33.88
C PRO A 2 -9.86 20.82 33.54
N GLN A 3 -10.20 19.71 32.88
CA GLN A 3 -9.22 18.74 32.43
C GLN A 3 -8.34 19.44 31.38
N ASP A 4 -7.01 19.36 31.50
CA ASP A 4 -6.10 19.91 30.49
C ASP A 4 -6.34 19.15 29.16
N GLN A 5 -7.15 19.74 28.28
CA GLN A 5 -7.49 19.18 26.98
C GLN A 5 -6.25 19.14 26.10
N LYS A 6 -6.15 18.07 25.31
CA LYS A 6 -5.01 17.79 24.46
C LYS A 6 -5.41 17.72 22.99
N ILE A 7 -4.44 18.00 22.13
CA ILE A 7 -4.52 17.67 20.71
C ILE A 7 -3.41 16.68 20.37
N PHE A 8 -3.82 15.50 19.93
CA PHE A 8 -2.95 14.41 19.54
C PHE A 8 -2.74 14.42 18.03
N PHE A 9 -1.51 14.66 17.60
CA PHE A 9 -1.07 14.50 16.23
C PHE A 9 -0.48 13.10 16.06
N HIS A 10 -1.26 12.20 15.47
CA HIS A 10 -0.74 10.89 15.08
C HIS A 10 0.01 11.02 13.74
N ILE A 11 1.33 10.96 13.82
CA ILE A 11 2.25 11.13 12.68
C ILE A 11 3.01 9.81 12.49
N GLY A 12 2.35 8.85 11.85
CA GLY A 12 2.91 7.51 11.68
C GLY A 12 3.87 7.41 10.49
N PRO A 13 5.10 6.89 10.68
CA PRO A 13 5.92 6.47 9.56
C PRO A 13 5.20 5.45 8.66
N PRO A 14 5.56 5.33 7.39
CA PRO A 14 4.96 4.32 6.53
C PRO A 14 5.17 2.92 7.11
N LYS A 15 4.12 2.07 7.11
CA LYS A 15 4.18 0.65 7.55
C LYS A 15 4.25 0.43 9.07
N THR A 16 3.79 1.40 9.86
CA THR A 16 3.68 1.29 11.32
C THR A 16 2.22 1.17 11.79
N GLY A 17 1.32 0.70 10.92
CA GLY A 17 -0.06 0.40 11.28
C GLY A 17 -1.02 1.60 11.33
N SER A 18 -0.62 2.77 10.80
CA SER A 18 -1.45 3.98 10.74
C SER A 18 -2.87 3.75 10.21
N THR A 19 -3.04 2.86 9.23
CA THR A 19 -4.37 2.51 8.69
C THR A 19 -5.27 1.85 9.73
N ALA A 20 -4.75 1.00 10.61
CA ALA A 20 -5.56 0.34 11.63
C ALA A 20 -6.08 1.35 12.65
N ILE A 21 -5.22 2.25 13.12
CA ILE A 21 -5.60 3.37 14.00
C ILE A 21 -6.66 4.24 13.32
N GLN A 22 -6.39 4.65 12.07
CA GLN A 22 -7.30 5.51 11.31
C GLN A 22 -8.68 4.89 11.08
N SER A 23 -8.73 3.62 10.69
CA SER A 23 -9.98 2.87 10.54
C SER A 23 -10.74 2.79 11.85
N HIS A 24 -10.07 2.37 12.93
CA HIS A 24 -10.68 2.27 14.26
C HIS A 24 -11.28 3.62 14.71
N MET A 25 -10.49 4.70 14.66
CA MET A 25 -10.94 6.03 15.07
C MET A 25 -12.10 6.56 14.22
N THR A 26 -12.21 6.11 12.98
CA THR A 26 -13.29 6.48 12.05
C THR A 26 -14.57 5.69 12.30
N GLU A 27 -14.46 4.39 12.48
CA GLU A 27 -15.58 3.48 12.72
C GLU A 27 -16.24 3.77 14.07
N GLY A 28 -15.45 4.01 15.12
CA GLY A 28 -15.93 4.34 16.47
C GLY A 28 -16.10 5.84 16.74
N ARG A 29 -16.13 6.72 15.72
CA ARG A 29 -16.04 8.18 15.92
C ARG A 29 -17.06 8.73 16.94
N GLN A 30 -18.32 8.32 16.82
CA GLN A 30 -19.38 8.80 17.71
C GLN A 30 -19.15 8.34 19.16
N GLU A 31 -18.87 7.06 19.36
CA GLU A 31 -18.53 6.49 20.67
C GLU A 31 -17.33 7.20 21.29
N HIS A 32 -16.26 7.42 20.51
CA HIS A 32 -15.08 8.11 20.99
C HIS A 32 -15.39 9.55 21.44
N GLN A 33 -16.26 10.26 20.73
CA GLN A 33 -16.67 11.62 21.08
C GLN A 33 -17.48 11.64 22.39
N GLU A 34 -18.39 10.68 22.58
CA GLU A 34 -19.13 10.51 23.84
C GLU A 34 -18.19 10.23 25.03
N LEU A 35 -17.03 9.62 24.76
CA LEU A 35 -15.95 9.37 25.72
C LEU A 35 -14.93 10.51 25.81
N GLY A 36 -15.22 11.68 25.22
CA GLY A 36 -14.38 12.88 25.32
C GLY A 36 -13.20 12.90 24.35
N VAL A 37 -13.21 12.13 23.26
CA VAL A 37 -12.17 12.13 22.22
C VAL A 37 -12.78 12.31 20.84
N TYR A 38 -12.50 13.45 20.22
CA TYR A 38 -12.99 13.78 18.90
C TYR A 38 -11.98 13.47 17.80
N TYR A 39 -12.43 12.74 16.78
CA TYR A 39 -11.67 12.44 15.57
C TYR A 39 -12.38 13.04 14.34
N PRO A 40 -11.83 14.09 13.69
CA PRO A 40 -12.52 14.82 12.63
C PRO A 40 -13.01 13.95 11.47
N THR A 41 -14.13 14.36 10.88
CA THR A 41 -14.64 13.69 9.68
C THR A 41 -13.72 14.05 8.51
N ASP A 42 -13.33 13.07 7.70
CA ASP A 42 -12.80 13.39 6.37
C ASP A 42 -13.93 13.20 5.35
N PHE A 43 -14.25 14.24 4.59
CA PHE A 43 -15.20 14.22 3.47
C PHE A 43 -14.99 13.05 2.49
N ARG A 44 -13.81 12.41 2.49
CA ARG A 44 -13.48 11.29 1.59
C ARG A 44 -13.03 10.00 2.28
N ASN A 45 -13.09 9.91 3.62
CA ASN A 45 -12.58 8.78 4.41
C ASN A 45 -11.10 8.43 4.10
N LYS A 46 -10.25 9.43 3.83
CA LYS A 46 -8.82 9.24 3.52
C LYS A 46 -8.00 10.26 4.31
N HIS A 47 -7.97 10.07 5.62
CA HIS A 47 -7.45 10.89 6.76
C HIS A 47 -6.27 11.85 6.54
N GLN A 48 -5.53 11.70 5.44
CA GLN A 48 -4.47 12.59 5.01
C GLN A 48 -4.95 14.01 4.68
N GLY A 49 -6.24 14.20 4.34
CA GLY A 49 -6.77 15.50 3.90
C GLY A 49 -6.97 16.54 5.02
N VAL A 50 -7.25 16.11 6.25
CA VAL A 50 -7.56 17.03 7.38
C VAL A 50 -6.31 17.84 7.76
N ALA A 51 -5.20 17.16 8.02
CA ALA A 51 -3.97 17.83 8.43
C ALA A 51 -3.41 18.75 7.32
N SER A 52 -3.48 18.33 6.06
CA SER A 52 -3.00 19.17 4.96
C SER A 52 -3.87 20.43 4.82
N ALA A 53 -5.20 20.29 4.91
CA ALA A 53 -6.11 21.44 4.84
C ALA A 53 -5.97 22.41 6.03
N LEU A 54 -5.70 21.91 7.23
CA LEU A 54 -5.56 22.76 8.42
C LEU A 54 -4.21 23.45 8.52
N PHE A 55 -3.13 22.74 8.17
CA PHE A 55 -1.77 23.15 8.50
C PHE A 55 -0.94 23.62 7.31
N LEU A 56 -1.48 23.57 6.10
CA LEU A 56 -0.84 24.16 4.92
C LEU A 56 -1.70 25.29 4.37
N ASP A 57 -1.10 26.14 3.56
CA ASP A 57 -1.87 27.01 2.66
C ASP A 57 -2.22 26.25 1.38
N PHE A 58 -3.03 26.88 0.54
CA PHE A 58 -3.47 26.29 -0.71
C PHE A 58 -2.32 26.03 -1.70
N GLU A 59 -1.31 26.90 -1.74
CA GLU A 59 -0.16 26.76 -2.64
C GLU A 59 0.69 25.54 -2.29
N HIS A 60 0.94 25.33 -1.00
CA HIS A 60 1.60 24.13 -0.51
C HIS A 60 0.69 22.91 -0.72
N HIS A 61 -0.60 22.99 -0.36
CA HIS A 61 -1.54 21.88 -0.48
C HIS A 61 -1.71 21.38 -1.92
N LYS A 62 -1.84 22.28 -2.91
CA LYS A 62 -2.03 21.89 -4.32
C LYS A 62 -0.79 21.27 -4.95
N ASN A 63 0.40 21.63 -4.46
CA ASN A 63 1.69 21.17 -4.99
C ASN A 63 2.14 19.82 -4.39
N ILE A 64 1.49 19.34 -3.34
CA ILE A 64 1.72 18.00 -2.86
C ILE A 64 1.35 17.02 -4.00
N ARG A 65 2.24 16.05 -4.30
CA ARG A 65 2.01 15.04 -5.36
C ARG A 65 0.77 14.15 -5.14
N TRP A 66 0.15 14.28 -3.97
CA TRP A 66 -0.94 13.45 -3.46
C TRP A 66 -2.33 13.92 -3.89
N PRO A 67 -2.66 15.23 -3.90
CA PRO A 67 -3.76 15.81 -4.66
C PRO A 67 -4.08 15.09 -5.97
N GLN A 68 -3.10 14.87 -6.84
CA GLN A 68 -3.33 14.29 -8.16
C GLN A 68 -3.89 12.85 -8.15
N ARG A 69 -3.68 12.08 -7.07
CA ARG A 69 -4.28 10.74 -6.89
C ARG A 69 -5.64 10.78 -6.17
N PHE A 70 -5.88 11.81 -5.37
CA PHE A 70 -7.13 11.97 -4.62
C PHE A 70 -8.19 12.76 -5.38
N TYR A 71 -7.77 13.66 -6.27
CA TYR A 71 -8.58 14.27 -7.33
C TYR A 71 -8.44 13.40 -8.59
N ALA A 72 -8.92 12.15 -8.49
CA ALA A 72 -8.85 11.16 -9.56
C ALA A 72 -9.54 11.62 -10.86
N ASN A 73 -10.38 12.65 -10.79
CA ASN A 73 -10.72 13.47 -11.94
C ASN A 73 -9.70 14.60 -12.04
N LYS A 74 -8.78 14.50 -13.00
CA LYS A 74 -7.88 15.60 -13.40
C LYS A 74 -8.61 16.93 -13.69
N GLU A 75 -9.95 16.89 -13.85
CA GLU A 75 -10.81 18.06 -14.07
C GLU A 75 -11.26 18.80 -12.81
N ILE A 76 -11.23 18.21 -11.61
CA ILE A 76 -11.53 18.96 -10.37
C ILE A 76 -10.18 19.40 -9.78
N ALA A 77 -9.56 20.37 -10.43
CA ALA A 77 -8.55 21.18 -9.75
C ALA A 77 -9.27 21.83 -8.55
N LEU A 78 -8.91 21.40 -7.33
CA LEU A 78 -9.38 22.09 -6.13
C LEU A 78 -8.99 23.56 -6.30
N ASN A 79 -9.96 24.46 -6.32
CA ASN A 79 -9.67 25.89 -6.34
C ASN A 79 -9.54 26.41 -4.90
N GLN A 80 -8.97 27.60 -4.74
CA GLN A 80 -8.76 28.24 -3.44
C GLN A 80 -10.05 28.30 -2.61
N ALA A 81 -11.19 28.66 -3.22
CA ALA A 81 -12.46 28.77 -2.49
C ALA A 81 -12.95 27.43 -1.92
N GLN A 82 -12.80 26.34 -2.67
CA GLN A 82 -13.13 24.98 -2.19
C GLN A 82 -12.20 24.57 -1.04
N TYR A 83 -10.91 24.89 -1.15
CA TYR A 83 -9.94 24.65 -0.09
C TYR A 83 -10.30 25.40 1.19
N ASP A 84 -10.59 26.69 1.08
CA ASP A 84 -10.95 27.55 2.22
C ASP A 84 -12.24 27.10 2.88
N THR A 85 -13.24 26.72 2.08
CA THR A 85 -14.50 26.15 2.60
C THR A 85 -14.25 24.87 3.39
N GLN A 86 -13.43 23.96 2.86
CA GLN A 86 -13.08 22.71 3.54
C GLN A 86 -12.29 22.99 4.84
N ARG A 87 -11.31 23.89 4.79
CA ARG A 87 -10.51 24.29 5.96
C ARG A 87 -11.38 24.91 7.04
N ALA A 88 -12.31 25.79 6.67
CA ALA A 88 -13.24 26.42 7.61
C ALA A 88 -14.18 25.38 8.26
N ALA A 89 -14.68 24.40 7.49
CA ALA A 89 -15.50 23.32 8.02
C ALA A 89 -14.74 22.48 9.07
N TYR A 90 -13.50 22.06 8.76
CA TYR A 90 -12.67 21.33 9.74
C TYR A 90 -12.35 22.16 10.97
N HIS A 91 -12.04 23.45 10.80
CA HIS A 91 -11.77 24.32 11.94
C HIS A 91 -13.00 24.42 12.85
N LYS A 92 -14.19 24.61 12.27
CA LYS A 92 -15.45 24.66 13.01
C LYS A 92 -15.71 23.36 13.78
N GLU A 93 -15.59 22.20 13.11
CA GLU A 93 -15.76 20.89 13.74
C GLU A 93 -14.84 20.73 14.96
N ILE A 94 -13.57 21.09 14.83
CA ILE A 94 -12.60 21.00 15.91
C ILE A 94 -12.94 21.98 17.04
N THR A 95 -13.27 23.24 16.75
CA THR A 95 -13.61 24.22 17.79
C THR A 95 -14.87 23.83 18.56
N ASP A 96 -15.87 23.27 17.87
CA ASP A 96 -17.10 22.79 18.50
C ASP A 96 -16.80 21.62 19.46
N ALA A 97 -15.94 20.68 19.04
CA ALA A 97 -15.51 19.56 19.89
C ALA A 97 -14.67 20.02 21.09
N VAL A 98 -13.79 21.00 20.90
CA VAL A 98 -13.03 21.61 22.01
C VAL A 98 -13.99 22.25 23.02
N ALA A 99 -14.99 23.00 22.55
CA ALA A 99 -16.01 23.60 23.43
C ALA A 99 -16.84 22.56 24.19
N GLN A 100 -16.95 21.34 23.68
CA GLN A 100 -17.58 20.20 24.36
C GLN A 100 -16.65 19.48 25.35
N GLY A 101 -15.41 19.95 25.54
CA GLY A 101 -14.46 19.32 26.45
C GLY A 101 -13.72 18.13 25.86
N CYS A 102 -13.78 17.90 24.55
CA CYS A 102 -13.10 16.77 23.92
C CYS A 102 -11.60 17.01 23.77
N ASN A 103 -10.81 15.95 23.92
CA ASN A 103 -9.48 15.85 23.31
C ASN A 103 -9.62 15.71 21.79
N ILE A 104 -8.67 16.23 21.04
CA ILE A 104 -8.71 16.21 19.57
C ILE A 104 -7.66 15.23 19.05
N VAL A 105 -8.00 14.39 18.08
CA VAL A 105 -7.06 13.49 17.42
C VAL A 105 -7.00 13.80 15.94
N ILE A 106 -5.82 14.17 15.43
CA ILE A 106 -5.56 14.41 14.01
C ILE A 106 -4.48 13.44 13.55
N SER A 107 -4.83 12.54 12.64
CA SER A 107 -3.90 11.55 12.09
C SER A 107 -3.51 11.91 10.66
N SER A 108 -2.22 11.97 10.36
CA SER A 108 -1.75 12.17 8.98
C SER A 108 -0.38 11.56 8.71
N GLU A 109 -0.34 10.58 7.80
CA GLU A 109 0.93 10.11 7.22
C GLU A 109 1.61 11.19 6.37
N GLY A 110 0.85 12.18 5.88
CA GLY A 110 1.35 13.26 5.03
C GLY A 110 2.31 14.20 5.77
N LEU A 111 2.16 14.34 7.09
CA LEU A 111 3.09 15.12 7.91
C LEU A 111 4.44 14.41 8.09
N PHE A 112 4.46 13.09 7.99
CA PHE A 112 5.71 12.30 8.05
C PHE A 112 6.43 12.24 6.70
N ARG A 113 5.69 12.22 5.59
CA ARG A 113 6.27 12.12 4.26
C ARG A 113 6.45 13.51 3.67
N ASP A 114 7.68 13.99 3.58
CA ASP A 114 7.96 15.02 2.58
C ASP A 114 7.65 14.41 1.22
N GLY A 115 6.70 15.01 0.50
CA GLY A 115 6.55 14.74 -0.91
C GLY A 115 7.90 14.91 -1.58
N LEU A 116 8.15 14.17 -2.66
CA LEU A 116 9.36 14.21 -3.48
C LEU A 116 9.55 15.56 -4.21
N SER A 117 9.34 16.68 -3.53
CA SER A 117 9.54 18.03 -4.05
C SER A 117 10.77 18.62 -3.39
N ASP A 118 11.76 18.94 -4.21
CA ASP A 118 13.02 19.60 -3.87
C ASP A 118 12.82 21.08 -3.42
N HIS A 119 11.73 21.38 -2.72
CA HIS A 119 11.40 22.74 -2.28
C HIS A 119 11.74 22.91 -0.80
N GLU A 120 12.61 23.89 -0.52
CA GLU A 120 12.85 24.40 0.82
C GLU A 120 11.88 25.55 1.16
N PRO A 121 11.33 25.60 2.39
CA PRO A 121 11.49 24.60 3.46
C PRO A 121 10.66 23.33 3.20
N PRO A 122 11.05 22.17 3.78
CA PRO A 122 10.27 20.94 3.66
C PRO A 122 8.83 21.20 4.14
N VAL A 123 7.85 20.90 3.30
CA VAL A 123 6.42 21.11 3.57
C VAL A 123 5.99 20.53 4.93
N SER A 124 6.61 19.43 5.37
CA SER A 124 6.36 18.85 6.70
C SER A 124 6.73 19.76 7.87
N ARG A 125 7.82 20.55 7.77
CA ARG A 125 8.23 21.48 8.84
C ARG A 125 7.24 22.65 8.94
N ILE A 126 6.82 23.20 7.80
CA ILE A 126 5.76 24.23 7.77
C ILE A 126 4.49 23.68 8.42
N ALA A 127 4.07 22.46 8.05
CA ALA A 127 2.88 21.86 8.62
C ALA A 127 3.02 21.57 10.12
N ALA A 128 4.18 21.12 10.59
CA ALA A 128 4.46 20.90 12.01
C ALA A 128 4.35 22.20 12.82
N VAL A 129 5.00 23.28 12.35
CA VAL A 129 4.92 24.60 12.99
C VAL A 129 3.48 25.10 13.04
N ASN A 130 2.76 25.01 11.93
CA ASN A 130 1.36 25.42 11.87
C ASN A 130 0.46 24.56 12.77
N ALA A 131 0.73 23.27 12.89
CA ALA A 131 0.01 22.37 13.80
C ALA A 131 0.24 22.75 15.28
N PHE A 132 1.49 23.07 15.65
CA PHE A 132 1.83 23.55 16.98
C PHE A 132 1.16 24.89 17.32
N GLU A 133 1.24 25.86 16.40
CA GLU A 133 0.58 27.16 16.57
C GLU A 133 -0.96 27.03 16.61
N TYR A 134 -1.52 26.09 15.85
CA TYR A 134 -2.94 25.79 15.90
C TYR A 134 -3.37 25.22 17.27
N ALA A 135 -2.58 24.30 17.85
CA ALA A 135 -2.80 23.80 19.20
C ALA A 135 -2.82 24.92 20.24
N LYS A 136 -1.85 25.84 20.18
CA LYS A 136 -1.78 27.02 21.06
C LYS A 136 -3.00 27.94 20.92
N ARG A 137 -3.45 28.23 19.69
CA ARG A 137 -4.63 29.08 19.45
C ARG A 137 -5.90 28.49 20.07
N LEU A 138 -6.00 27.17 20.09
CA LEU A 138 -7.10 26.45 20.73
C LEU A 138 -6.90 26.24 22.24
N SER A 139 -5.79 26.73 22.81
CA SER A 139 -5.41 26.51 24.22
C SER A 139 -5.34 25.02 24.58
N LEU A 140 -4.87 24.17 23.66
CA LEU A 140 -4.70 22.74 23.85
C LEU A 140 -3.23 22.37 24.05
N SER A 141 -2.95 21.39 24.89
CA SER A 141 -1.61 20.81 25.01
C SER A 141 -1.33 19.88 23.82
N PRO A 142 -0.32 20.15 22.98
CA PRO A 142 -0.01 19.31 21.83
C PRO A 142 0.69 18.03 22.27
N LYS A 143 0.34 16.90 21.65
CA LYS A 143 1.05 15.62 21.77
C LYS A 143 1.24 15.00 20.40
N VAL A 144 2.46 14.63 20.05
CA VAL A 144 2.79 13.96 18.80
C VAL A 144 2.99 12.48 19.10
N VAL A 145 2.17 11.63 18.50
CA VAL A 145 2.22 10.17 18.69
C VAL A 145 2.80 9.53 17.43
N LEU A 146 3.88 8.77 17.60
CA LEU A 146 4.51 8.01 16.52
C LEU A 146 4.89 6.61 16.99
N TYR A 147 4.76 5.66 16.07
CA TYR A 147 5.12 4.28 16.30
C TYR A 147 6.36 3.94 15.47
N LEU A 148 7.33 3.31 16.11
CA LEU A 148 8.53 2.77 15.50
C LEU A 148 8.41 1.26 15.36
N ARG A 149 9.03 0.73 14.32
CA ARG A 149 9.05 -0.69 14.01
C ARG A 149 10.48 -1.18 14.05
N ASN A 150 10.67 -2.48 14.34
CA ASN A 150 11.96 -3.14 14.11
C ASN A 150 12.53 -2.71 12.74
N PRO A 151 13.75 -2.17 12.69
CA PRO A 151 14.27 -1.52 11.48
C PRO A 151 14.46 -2.53 10.34
N ILE A 152 14.81 -3.78 10.63
CA ILE A 152 14.88 -4.87 9.65
C ILE A 152 13.49 -5.20 9.13
N ALA A 153 12.49 -5.37 10.00
CA ALA A 153 11.11 -5.63 9.58
C ALA A 153 10.55 -4.51 8.69
N TRP A 154 10.90 -3.27 9.02
CA TRP A 154 10.48 -2.10 8.25
C TRP A 154 11.16 -2.07 6.88
N TRP A 155 12.47 -2.29 6.85
CA TRP A 155 13.28 -2.42 5.64
C TRP A 155 12.74 -3.54 4.73
N LEU A 156 12.53 -4.75 5.25
CA LEU A 156 11.94 -5.87 4.51
C LEU A 156 10.56 -5.53 3.96
N SER A 157 9.71 -4.83 4.73
CA SER A 157 8.40 -4.39 4.23
C SER A 157 8.51 -3.40 3.06
N ARG A 158 9.58 -2.60 2.99
CA ARG A 158 9.86 -1.67 1.89
C ARG A 158 10.44 -2.40 0.70
N VAL A 159 11.40 -3.30 0.90
CA VAL A 159 11.92 -4.21 -0.13
C VAL A 159 10.77 -4.95 -0.79
N HIS A 160 9.86 -5.51 0.02
CA HIS A 160 8.64 -6.13 -0.45
C HIS A 160 7.81 -5.17 -1.32
N GLN A 161 7.48 -3.97 -0.82
CA GLN A 161 6.72 -3.00 -1.61
C GLN A 161 7.44 -2.54 -2.90
N ALA A 162 8.78 -2.46 -2.87
CA ALA A 162 9.59 -2.11 -4.02
C ALA A 162 9.63 -3.26 -5.04
N SER A 163 9.79 -4.51 -4.60
CA SER A 163 9.73 -5.68 -5.50
C SER A 163 8.37 -5.83 -6.16
N LEU A 164 7.30 -5.35 -5.53
CA LEU A 164 5.98 -5.27 -6.16
C LEU A 164 5.92 -4.22 -7.29
N ARG A 165 6.75 -3.17 -7.24
CA ARG A 165 6.65 -1.98 -8.11
C ARG A 165 7.74 -1.88 -9.18
N TYR A 166 8.90 -2.47 -8.94
CA TYR A 166 10.08 -2.27 -9.77
C TYR A 166 10.57 -3.59 -10.36
N ASN A 167 11.27 -3.48 -11.49
CA ASN A 167 11.97 -4.59 -12.10
C ASN A 167 13.17 -4.96 -11.21
N SER A 168 13.00 -5.96 -10.37
CA SER A 168 13.89 -6.33 -9.25
C SER A 168 15.20 -7.01 -9.66
N ALA A 169 15.74 -6.71 -10.83
CA ALA A 169 17.03 -7.27 -11.25
C ALA A 169 18.23 -6.49 -10.71
N ASP A 170 18.00 -5.34 -10.05
CA ASP A 170 19.07 -4.52 -9.52
C ASP A 170 19.06 -4.51 -7.99
N ASP A 171 19.91 -5.38 -7.42
CA ASP A 171 20.18 -5.41 -5.98
C ASP A 171 20.62 -4.04 -5.46
N SER A 172 21.32 -3.23 -6.28
CA SER A 172 21.75 -1.89 -5.89
C SER A 172 20.57 -0.93 -5.72
N PHE A 173 19.49 -1.12 -6.47
CA PHE A 173 18.24 -0.36 -6.30
C PHE A 173 17.53 -0.77 -5.01
N LEU A 174 17.46 -2.07 -4.70
CA LEU A 174 16.86 -2.56 -3.45
C LEU A 174 17.66 -2.10 -2.22
N ILE A 175 18.99 -2.09 -2.32
CA ILE A 175 19.88 -1.54 -1.29
C ILE A 175 19.63 -0.02 -1.16
N SER A 176 19.83 0.76 -2.22
CA SER A 176 19.76 2.24 -2.16
C SER A 176 18.40 2.81 -1.75
N ASN A 177 17.28 2.20 -2.14
CA ASN A 177 15.94 2.72 -1.79
C ASN A 177 15.46 2.33 -0.40
N SER A 178 16.08 1.34 0.25
CA SER A 178 15.48 0.74 1.42
C SER A 178 16.02 1.28 2.75
N PHE A 179 17.14 2.02 2.76
CA PHE A 179 17.74 2.61 3.99
C PHE A 179 17.36 4.07 4.26
N ARG A 180 16.98 4.81 3.21
CA ARG A 180 16.45 6.18 3.34
C ARG A 180 15.35 6.36 4.41
N PRO A 181 14.45 5.39 4.68
CA PRO A 181 13.40 5.56 5.68
C PRO A 181 13.87 5.78 7.12
N LEU A 182 14.98 5.16 7.57
CA LEU A 182 15.45 5.33 8.95
C LEU A 182 16.14 6.67 9.15
N ALA A 183 16.97 7.08 8.18
CA ALA A 183 17.53 8.42 8.13
C ALA A 183 16.42 9.48 8.14
N ALA A 184 15.46 9.36 7.23
CA ALA A 184 14.31 10.26 7.16
C ALA A 184 13.46 10.23 8.43
N ALA A 185 13.35 9.07 9.10
CA ALA A 185 12.63 8.96 10.36
C ALA A 185 13.36 9.69 11.49
N LYS A 186 14.68 9.51 11.61
CA LYS A 186 15.51 10.28 12.54
C LYS A 186 15.36 11.77 12.30
N GLU A 187 15.60 12.24 11.07
CA GLU A 187 15.46 13.66 10.70
C GLU A 187 14.07 14.20 11.01
N LYS A 188 13.02 13.41 10.73
CA LYS A 188 11.64 13.81 11.02
C LYS A 188 11.37 13.88 12.52
N ILE A 189 11.86 12.94 13.30
CA ILE A 189 11.70 12.93 14.76
C ILE A 189 12.45 14.10 15.38
N GLU A 190 13.68 14.37 14.94
CA GLU A 190 14.46 15.54 15.38
C GLU A 190 13.73 16.84 15.05
N MET A 191 13.18 16.97 13.84
CA MET A 191 12.38 18.13 13.45
C MET A 191 11.11 18.26 14.31
N LEU A 192 10.40 17.17 14.56
CA LEU A 192 9.20 17.20 15.42
C LEU A 192 9.57 17.54 16.87
N THR A 193 10.71 17.06 17.36
CA THR A 193 11.21 17.39 18.71
C THR A 193 11.56 18.86 18.82
N ASP A 194 12.22 19.42 17.79
CA ASP A 194 12.55 20.85 17.70
C ASP A 194 11.31 21.75 17.67
N VAL A 195 10.25 21.34 16.94
CA VAL A 195 9.01 22.11 16.82
C VAL A 195 8.10 21.98 18.05
N PHE A 196 7.88 20.75 18.53
CA PHE A 196 6.90 20.47 19.57
C PHE A 196 7.50 20.37 20.96
N GLY A 197 8.81 20.19 21.11
CA GLY A 197 9.46 19.85 22.37
C GLY A 197 9.43 18.34 22.68
N PRO A 198 10.48 17.79 23.32
CA PRO A 198 10.58 16.37 23.64
C PRO A 198 9.46 15.87 24.57
N GLU A 199 8.97 16.71 25.48
CA GLU A 199 7.87 16.39 26.41
C GLU A 199 6.51 16.22 25.73
N ASN A 200 6.41 16.66 24.47
CA ASN A 200 5.22 16.52 23.65
C ASN A 200 5.34 15.37 22.67
N LEU A 201 6.48 14.68 22.61
CA LEU A 201 6.68 13.53 21.73
C LEU A 201 6.43 12.21 22.47
N ILE A 202 5.51 11.41 21.94
CA ILE A 202 5.18 10.06 22.43
C ILE A 202 5.64 9.06 21.38
N CYS A 203 6.83 8.51 21.59
CA CYS A 203 7.43 7.49 20.73
C CYS A 203 7.13 6.10 21.30
N ARG A 204 6.44 5.25 20.53
CA ARG A 204 6.10 3.88 20.93
C ARG A 204 6.75 2.87 20.00
N CYS A 205 7.08 1.70 20.52
CA CYS A 205 7.63 0.60 19.76
C CYS A 205 6.53 -0.40 19.41
N LEU A 206 6.50 -0.89 18.16
CA LEU A 206 5.61 -1.97 17.73
C LEU A 206 6.16 -3.32 18.15
N ASP A 207 6.03 -3.61 19.44
CA ASP A 207 6.43 -4.86 20.07
C ASP A 207 5.31 -5.42 20.99
N ASP A 208 5.66 -6.39 21.82
CA ASP A 208 4.79 -7.03 22.80
C ASP A 208 4.46 -6.15 24.02
N LYS A 209 5.10 -4.97 24.16
CA LYS A 209 4.89 -4.03 25.27
C LYS A 209 3.79 -3.00 25.00
N LEU A 210 3.14 -3.08 23.84
CA LEU A 210 1.93 -2.30 23.55
C LEU A 210 0.83 -2.65 24.56
N VAL A 211 0.06 -1.64 25.01
CA VAL A 211 -1.07 -1.89 25.91
C VAL A 211 -2.05 -2.87 25.24
N GLY A 212 -2.43 -3.92 25.96
CA GLY A 212 -3.26 -5.00 25.43
C GLY A 212 -2.65 -5.78 24.26
N GLY A 213 -1.33 -5.68 24.03
CA GLY A 213 -0.63 -6.32 22.91
C GLY A 213 -1.12 -5.85 21.53
N SER A 214 -1.82 -4.71 21.45
CA SER A 214 -2.50 -4.23 20.25
C SER A 214 -2.19 -2.76 20.01
N LEU A 215 -1.83 -2.45 18.76
CA LEU A 215 -1.60 -1.07 18.31
C LEU A 215 -2.81 -0.16 18.57
N VAL A 216 -4.02 -0.70 18.39
CA VAL A 216 -5.26 0.06 18.57
C VAL A 216 -5.52 0.31 20.05
N HIS A 217 -5.31 -0.69 20.92
CA HIS A 217 -5.44 -0.51 22.37
C HIS A 217 -4.41 0.47 22.92
N ASP A 218 -3.15 0.37 22.48
CA ASP A 218 -2.09 1.33 22.85
C ASP A 218 -2.48 2.75 22.47
N PHE A 219 -2.98 2.95 21.25
CA PHE A 219 -3.40 4.26 20.81
C PHE A 219 -4.61 4.78 21.60
N ARG A 220 -5.62 3.95 21.88
CA ARG A 220 -6.76 4.30 22.73
C ARG A 220 -6.31 4.77 24.10
N HIS A 221 -5.41 4.01 24.73
CA HIS A 221 -4.84 4.36 26.03
C HIS A 221 -4.14 5.72 25.99
N ILE A 222 -3.34 5.99 24.96
CA ILE A 222 -2.63 7.27 24.80
C ILE A 222 -3.58 8.47 24.70
N VAL A 223 -4.68 8.33 23.95
CA VAL A 223 -5.65 9.42 23.74
C VAL A 223 -6.68 9.54 24.86
N GLY A 224 -6.64 8.65 25.87
CA GLY A 224 -7.52 8.66 27.04
C GLY A 224 -8.85 7.93 26.84
N LEU A 225 -8.95 7.04 25.85
CA LEU A 225 -10.10 6.17 25.69
C LEU A 225 -9.98 4.93 26.60
N PRO A 226 -11.09 4.44 27.19
CA PRO A 226 -11.09 3.22 27.98
C PRO A 226 -10.76 2.00 27.13
N GLU A 227 -10.27 0.94 27.80
CA GLU A 227 -10.15 -0.38 27.20
C GLU A 227 -11.54 -0.91 26.81
N THR A 228 -11.60 -1.71 25.75
CA THR A 228 -12.82 -2.34 25.26
C THR A 228 -12.45 -3.72 24.75
N ASP A 229 -13.34 -4.71 24.91
CA ASP A 229 -13.13 -6.06 24.37
C ASP A 229 -13.39 -6.11 22.86
N ASP A 230 -14.10 -5.10 22.33
CA ASP A 230 -14.46 -5.03 20.92
C ASP A 230 -13.37 -4.29 20.13
N ILE A 231 -12.44 -5.06 19.58
CA ILE A 231 -11.69 -4.60 18.43
C ILE A 231 -12.20 -5.38 17.23
N SER A 232 -12.80 -4.68 16.28
CA SER A 232 -12.82 -5.15 14.89
C SER A 232 -11.36 -5.33 14.49
N GLY A 233 -10.82 -6.54 14.64
CA GLY A 233 -9.42 -6.84 14.41
C GLY A 233 -9.06 -6.31 13.02
N GLY A 234 -8.37 -5.17 12.97
CA GLY A 234 -8.20 -4.43 11.73
C GLY A 234 -7.69 -5.39 10.69
N VAL A 235 -8.36 -5.47 9.53
CA VAL A 235 -8.05 -6.47 8.50
C VAL A 235 -6.56 -6.35 8.18
N ALA A 236 -5.76 -7.26 8.74
CA ALA A 236 -4.34 -7.27 8.48
C ALA A 236 -4.21 -7.42 6.97
N ASN A 237 -3.53 -6.47 6.32
CA ASN A 237 -3.29 -6.56 4.89
C ASN A 237 -2.73 -7.96 4.61
N LYS A 238 -3.44 -8.74 3.78
CA LYS A 238 -3.00 -10.10 3.42
C LYS A 238 -1.54 -10.01 3.00
N LYS A 239 -0.67 -10.68 3.76
CA LYS A 239 0.74 -10.79 3.41
C LYS A 239 0.83 -11.58 2.12
N ASP A 240 1.49 -11.02 1.11
CA ASP A 240 1.93 -11.79 -0.05
C ASP A 240 3.11 -12.66 0.40
N TYR A 241 3.04 -13.96 0.12
CA TYR A 241 4.08 -14.93 0.48
C TYR A 241 5.19 -14.99 -0.59
N GLY A 242 6.31 -15.66 -0.27
CA GLY A 242 7.53 -15.68 -1.06
C GLY A 242 7.32 -16.02 -2.54
N LYS A 243 6.52 -17.06 -2.84
CA LYS A 243 6.18 -17.44 -4.23
C LYS A 243 5.30 -16.41 -4.92
N ALA A 244 4.37 -15.75 -4.22
CA ALA A 244 3.58 -14.68 -4.85
C ALA A 244 4.48 -13.51 -5.30
N ILE A 245 5.48 -13.19 -4.49
CA ILE A 245 6.45 -12.12 -4.78
C ILE A 245 7.39 -12.52 -5.93
N ALA A 246 7.96 -13.72 -5.89
CA ALA A 246 8.84 -14.21 -6.95
C ALA A 246 8.12 -14.31 -8.31
N LEU A 247 6.85 -14.69 -8.33
CA LEU A 247 6.02 -14.73 -9.53
C LEU A 247 5.88 -13.34 -10.13
N ARG A 248 5.57 -12.36 -9.28
CA ARG A 248 5.42 -10.97 -9.69
C ARG A 248 6.72 -10.37 -10.19
N GLN A 249 7.85 -10.69 -9.57
CA GLN A 249 9.17 -10.28 -10.05
C GLN A 249 9.49 -10.87 -11.44
N LYS A 250 9.21 -12.17 -11.65
CA LYS A 250 9.34 -12.81 -12.98
C LYS A 250 8.45 -12.14 -14.03
N LEU A 251 7.20 -11.84 -13.68
CA LEU A 251 6.26 -11.12 -14.55
C LEU A 251 6.75 -9.71 -14.90
N ASN A 252 7.20 -8.94 -13.90
CA ASN A 252 7.74 -7.59 -14.11
C ASN A 252 8.96 -7.62 -15.05
N ARG A 253 9.89 -8.57 -14.84
CA ARG A 253 11.05 -8.77 -15.74
C ARG A 253 10.63 -9.01 -17.18
N PHE A 254 9.69 -9.94 -17.38
CA PHE A 254 9.17 -10.28 -18.70
C PHE A 254 8.50 -9.08 -19.41
N LEU A 255 7.77 -8.26 -18.66
CA LEU A 255 7.06 -7.11 -19.21
C LEU A 255 7.98 -5.93 -19.55
N HIS A 256 9.04 -5.72 -18.77
CA HIS A 256 9.96 -4.59 -18.88
C HIS A 256 11.19 -4.85 -19.76
N SER A 257 11.55 -6.10 -20.07
CA SER A 257 12.73 -6.42 -20.90
C SER A 257 12.57 -6.11 -22.40
N ARG A 258 11.41 -5.62 -22.83
CA ARG A 258 11.09 -5.43 -24.26
C ARG A 258 11.31 -3.97 -24.72
N PRO A 259 12.17 -3.73 -25.74
CA PRO A 259 12.35 -2.41 -26.33
C PRO A 259 11.03 -1.85 -26.88
N GLY A 260 10.73 -0.58 -26.58
CA GLY A 260 9.50 0.09 -27.04
C GLY A 260 8.27 -0.07 -26.15
N ASN A 261 8.36 -0.82 -25.03
CA ASN A 261 7.25 -0.96 -24.09
C ASN A 261 7.21 0.24 -23.12
N THR A 262 6.64 1.35 -23.55
CA THR A 262 6.31 2.52 -22.71
C THR A 262 5.04 2.27 -21.89
N LEU A 263 4.95 1.12 -21.21
CA LEU A 263 3.88 0.94 -20.23
C LEU A 263 4.07 1.99 -19.13
N SER A 264 3.28 3.05 -19.22
CA SER A 264 3.22 4.12 -18.23
C SER A 264 2.87 3.48 -16.88
N TYR A 265 3.63 3.87 -15.86
CA TYR A 265 3.57 3.42 -14.46
C TYR A 265 2.17 3.49 -13.83
N GLY A 266 1.20 4.17 -14.47
CA GLY A 266 -0.18 4.32 -14.01
C GLY A 266 -1.21 3.43 -14.70
N ASP A 267 -0.92 2.90 -15.88
CA ASP A 267 -1.93 2.29 -16.73
C ASP A 267 -1.79 0.74 -16.75
N GLU A 268 -2.51 0.14 -15.81
CA GLU A 268 -3.16 -1.17 -15.95
C GLU A 268 -2.34 -2.46 -15.84
N VAL A 269 -1.01 -2.43 -15.67
CA VAL A 269 -0.22 -3.65 -15.38
C VAL A 269 0.25 -3.76 -13.93
N SER A 270 0.05 -2.71 -13.12
CA SER A 270 -0.22 -2.87 -11.68
C SER A 270 -1.64 -3.45 -11.49
N LEU A 271 -1.90 -4.56 -12.16
CA LEU A 271 -3.13 -5.32 -12.11
C LEU A 271 -3.46 -5.60 -10.66
N ASN A 272 -4.74 -5.50 -10.36
CA ASN A 272 -5.41 -5.89 -9.13
C ASN A 272 -5.24 -7.39 -8.82
N VAL A 273 -4.02 -7.89 -8.83
CA VAL A 273 -3.71 -9.22 -8.33
C VAL A 273 -3.33 -9.09 -6.86
N ARG A 274 -4.17 -8.37 -6.10
CA ARG A 274 -4.30 -8.57 -4.64
C ARG A 274 -4.69 -10.02 -4.31
N ASN A 275 -4.98 -10.83 -5.33
CA ASN A 275 -5.28 -12.25 -5.26
C ASN A 275 -4.08 -13.18 -5.56
N TYR A 276 -2.83 -12.68 -5.69
CA TYR A 276 -1.66 -13.57 -5.86
C TYR A 276 -1.51 -14.51 -4.66
N ALA A 277 -1.85 -14.05 -3.46
CA ALA A 277 -1.90 -14.89 -2.26
C ALA A 277 -2.81 -16.14 -2.43
N ASN A 278 -3.85 -16.07 -3.28
CA ASN A 278 -4.73 -17.21 -3.55
C ASN A 278 -4.15 -18.17 -4.62
N ILE A 279 -3.12 -17.75 -5.36
CA ILE A 279 -2.47 -18.59 -6.38
C ILE A 279 -1.56 -19.63 -5.72
N PHE A 280 -0.92 -19.26 -4.62
CA PHE A 280 -0.13 -20.17 -3.79
C PHE A 280 -0.73 -20.24 -2.38
N PRO A 281 -1.92 -20.84 -2.21
CA PRO A 281 -2.67 -20.76 -0.95
C PRO A 281 -1.95 -21.46 0.22
N THR A 282 -1.10 -22.45 -0.09
CA THR A 282 -0.28 -23.20 0.86
C THR A 282 1.09 -22.58 1.10
N ASP A 283 1.50 -21.59 0.29
CA ASP A 283 2.75 -20.91 0.52
C ASP A 283 2.65 -20.05 1.78
N ARG A 284 3.64 -20.24 2.66
CA ARG A 284 3.81 -19.50 3.90
C ARG A 284 5.24 -18.94 4.00
N SER A 285 6.05 -19.11 2.96
CA SER A 285 7.40 -18.58 2.93
C SER A 285 7.37 -17.07 3.05
N GLU A 286 8.23 -16.52 3.90
CA GLU A 286 8.52 -15.09 3.89
C GLU A 286 9.49 -14.80 2.75
N TYR A 287 9.31 -13.67 2.06
CA TYR A 287 10.32 -13.21 1.12
C TYR A 287 11.46 -12.57 1.90
N LEU A 288 12.61 -13.24 1.90
CA LEU A 288 13.87 -12.68 2.35
C LEU A 288 14.76 -12.36 1.12
N PRO A 289 15.47 -11.22 1.13
CA PRO A 289 16.48 -10.93 0.12
C PRO A 289 17.67 -11.88 0.30
N SER A 290 18.60 -11.89 -0.67
CA SER A 290 19.82 -12.71 -0.56
C SER A 290 20.64 -12.30 0.68
N GLY A 291 21.40 -13.23 1.26
CA GLY A 291 22.26 -12.94 2.42
C GLY A 291 23.22 -11.77 2.20
N ARG A 292 23.69 -11.58 0.95
CA ARG A 292 24.49 -10.41 0.55
C ARG A 292 23.72 -9.09 0.72
N ILE A 293 22.51 -9.00 0.17
CA ILE A 293 21.66 -7.80 0.28
C ILE A 293 21.27 -7.56 1.74
N PHE A 294 21.00 -8.64 2.48
CA PHE A 294 20.66 -8.56 3.90
C PHE A 294 21.79 -7.97 4.74
N ARG A 295 23.03 -8.47 4.59
CA ARG A 295 24.19 -7.94 5.30
C ARG A 295 24.47 -6.47 4.97
N ALA A 296 24.46 -6.12 3.67
CA ALA A 296 24.60 -4.73 3.25
C ALA A 296 23.51 -3.84 3.86
N GLY A 297 22.32 -4.40 4.11
CA GLY A 297 21.26 -3.67 4.77
C GLY A 297 21.37 -3.51 6.26
N MET A 298 21.91 -4.50 6.96
CA MET A 298 22.25 -4.32 8.37
C MET A 298 23.31 -3.24 8.56
N GLU A 299 24.38 -3.26 7.76
CA GLU A 299 25.46 -2.26 7.80
C GLU A 299 24.91 -0.84 7.61
N ALA A 300 23.95 -0.66 6.70
CA ALA A 300 23.33 0.64 6.45
C ALA A 300 22.33 1.08 7.54
N ILE A 301 21.78 0.14 8.32
CA ILE A 301 20.84 0.42 9.42
C ILE A 301 21.60 0.79 10.70
N GLU A 302 22.78 0.22 10.90
CA GLU A 302 23.52 0.32 12.17
C GLU A 302 23.74 1.76 12.68
N PRO A 303 24.10 2.75 11.85
CA PRO A 303 24.26 4.13 12.32
C PRO A 303 22.99 4.74 12.93
N TYR A 304 21.81 4.27 12.51
CA TYR A 304 20.51 4.74 12.99
C TYR A 304 19.99 3.91 14.16
N ARG A 305 20.39 2.64 14.26
CA ARG A 305 19.97 1.73 15.34
C ARG A 305 20.26 2.35 16.70
N GLN A 306 21.48 2.85 16.91
CA GLN A 306 21.90 3.42 18.18
C GLN A 306 21.05 4.62 18.60
N TYR A 307 20.75 5.52 17.65
CA TYR A 307 19.84 6.65 17.89
C TYR A 307 18.45 6.18 18.36
N PHE A 308 17.87 5.17 17.70
CA PHE A 308 16.56 4.66 18.08
C PHE A 308 16.58 3.87 19.41
N LEU A 309 17.68 3.19 19.72
CA LEU A 309 17.87 2.55 21.01
C LEU A 309 17.89 3.58 22.13
N GLU A 310 18.63 4.67 21.99
CA GLU A 310 18.69 5.76 22.97
C GLU A 310 17.32 6.46 23.13
N LEU A 311 16.64 6.71 22.01
CA LEU A 311 15.33 7.35 22.00
C LEU A 311 14.25 6.52 22.70
N THR A 312 14.30 5.19 22.58
CA THR A 312 13.20 4.30 23.00
C THR A 312 13.52 3.41 24.19
N GLN A 313 14.81 3.24 24.49
CA GLN A 313 15.35 2.26 25.44
C GLN A 313 14.86 0.83 25.15
N ASN A 314 14.54 0.54 23.88
CA ASN A 314 13.95 -0.73 23.48
C ASN A 314 14.99 -1.70 22.93
N GLU A 315 15.56 -2.52 23.83
CA GLU A 315 16.54 -3.55 23.49
C GLU A 315 15.99 -4.62 22.54
N THR A 316 14.69 -4.92 22.60
CA THR A 316 14.07 -5.92 21.71
C THR A 316 14.09 -5.49 20.24
N LEU A 317 13.81 -4.21 19.97
CA LEU A 317 13.73 -3.69 18.60
C LEU A 317 15.05 -3.12 18.07
N PHE A 318 15.91 -2.61 18.95
CA PHE A 318 17.11 -1.87 18.57
C PHE A 318 18.37 -2.29 19.34
N GLY A 319 18.30 -3.31 20.20
CA GLY A 319 19.47 -3.84 20.92
C GLY A 319 20.42 -4.62 20.01
N ALA A 320 21.47 -5.21 20.59
CA ALA A 320 22.51 -5.93 19.84
C ALA A 320 21.96 -7.08 18.99
N ASP A 321 20.92 -7.77 19.48
CA ASP A 321 20.34 -8.96 18.85
C ASP A 321 19.13 -8.65 17.94
N TYR A 322 18.87 -7.37 17.61
CA TYR A 322 17.67 -6.95 16.86
C TYR A 322 17.50 -7.63 15.49
N ALA A 323 18.60 -8.09 14.90
CA ALA A 323 18.66 -8.76 13.61
C ALA A 323 18.69 -10.29 13.73
N GLN A 324 18.96 -10.84 14.92
CA GLN A 324 19.15 -12.28 15.14
C GLN A 324 17.99 -13.14 14.62
N PRO A 325 16.71 -12.79 14.89
CA PRO A 325 15.59 -13.58 14.37
C PRO A 325 15.55 -13.67 12.84
N TYR A 326 16.15 -12.72 12.13
CA TYR A 326 16.22 -12.72 10.66
C TYR A 326 17.44 -13.48 10.16
N LEU A 327 18.59 -13.34 10.82
CA LEU A 327 19.82 -14.05 10.49
C LEU A 327 19.64 -15.57 10.56
N GLU A 328 18.96 -16.07 11.60
CA GLU A 328 18.66 -17.50 11.76
C GLU A 328 17.78 -18.07 10.64
N ARG A 329 17.06 -17.22 9.92
CA ARG A 329 16.17 -17.59 8.80
C ARG A 329 16.81 -17.38 7.44
N LEU A 330 17.98 -16.74 7.35
CA LEU A 330 18.71 -16.60 6.10
C LEU A 330 19.43 -17.91 5.79
N THR A 331 18.94 -18.63 4.79
CA THR A 331 19.74 -19.67 4.15
C THR A 331 20.75 -19.01 3.21
N GLU A 332 21.98 -19.55 3.12
CA GLU A 332 22.96 -19.09 2.12
C GLU A 332 22.44 -19.31 0.68
N GLU A 333 21.52 -20.26 0.49
CA GLU A 333 20.92 -20.61 -0.79
C GLU A 333 19.43 -20.25 -0.91
N GLU A 334 19.19 -19.53 -2.01
CA GLU A 334 17.97 -19.31 -2.79
C GLU A 334 16.80 -18.50 -2.21
N GLN A 335 16.59 -17.31 -2.81
CA GLN A 335 15.28 -16.67 -2.81
C GLN A 335 14.20 -17.68 -3.23
N PRO A 336 12.94 -17.57 -2.75
CA PRO A 336 11.86 -18.44 -3.15
C PRO A 336 11.82 -18.61 -4.67
N GLN A 337 12.26 -19.76 -5.16
CA GLN A 337 12.21 -20.06 -6.58
C GLN A 337 10.82 -20.55 -6.93
N ILE A 338 10.39 -20.19 -8.13
CA ILE A 338 9.21 -20.76 -8.74
C ILE A 338 9.70 -21.55 -9.92
N GLY A 339 9.57 -22.87 -9.86
CA GLY A 339 9.90 -23.73 -11.00
C GLY A 339 9.09 -23.32 -12.22
N GLU A 340 9.59 -23.64 -13.41
CA GLU A 340 8.90 -23.30 -14.67
C GLU A 340 7.45 -23.80 -14.70
N LYS A 341 7.21 -25.03 -14.23
CA LYS A 341 5.87 -25.62 -14.13
C LYS A 341 4.94 -24.84 -13.19
N GLU A 342 5.45 -24.40 -12.03
CA GLU A 342 4.69 -23.60 -11.07
C GLU A 342 4.39 -22.21 -11.63
N PHE A 343 5.35 -21.62 -12.35
CA PHE A 343 5.18 -20.34 -13.01
C PHE A 343 4.08 -20.43 -14.07
N LEU A 344 4.13 -21.43 -14.96
CA LEU A 344 3.11 -21.65 -15.98
C LEU A 344 1.72 -21.92 -15.36
N SER A 345 1.65 -22.73 -14.30
CA SER A 345 0.40 -22.98 -13.57
C SER A 345 -0.17 -21.69 -12.96
N ALA A 346 0.68 -20.86 -12.38
CA ALA A 346 0.27 -19.57 -11.84
C ALA A 346 -0.26 -18.63 -12.92
N ILE A 347 0.39 -18.58 -14.08
CA ILE A 347 -0.10 -17.79 -15.22
C ILE A 347 -1.47 -18.28 -15.68
N HIS A 348 -1.65 -19.59 -15.80
CA HIS A 348 -2.94 -20.17 -16.17
C HIS A 348 -4.05 -19.78 -15.15
N SER A 349 -3.73 -19.83 -13.85
CA SER A 349 -4.62 -19.38 -12.78
C SER A 349 -4.96 -17.89 -12.89
N ILE A 350 -3.97 -17.03 -13.15
CA ILE A 350 -4.21 -15.60 -13.40
C ILE A 350 -5.15 -15.43 -14.59
N GLN A 351 -4.88 -16.11 -15.70
CA GLN A 351 -5.71 -16.02 -16.91
C GLN A 351 -7.15 -16.45 -16.67
N LYS A 352 -7.38 -17.51 -15.87
CA LYS A 352 -8.71 -17.98 -15.51
C LYS A 352 -9.50 -16.88 -14.78
N HIS A 353 -8.85 -16.15 -13.87
CA HIS A 353 -9.48 -15.18 -12.98
C HIS A 353 -9.35 -13.71 -13.42
N ALA A 354 -8.52 -13.42 -14.42
CA ALA A 354 -8.25 -12.07 -14.88
C ALA A 354 -9.40 -11.51 -15.73
N ASP A 355 -9.63 -10.22 -15.55
CA ASP A 355 -10.49 -9.40 -16.39
C ASP A 355 -9.97 -9.42 -17.86
N HIS A 356 -10.89 -9.42 -18.83
CA HIS A 356 -10.61 -9.58 -20.27
C HIS A 356 -9.53 -8.61 -20.78
N LYS A 357 -9.39 -7.45 -20.13
CA LYS A 357 -8.41 -6.41 -20.47
C LYS A 357 -6.96 -6.87 -20.27
N LEU A 358 -6.66 -7.62 -19.22
CA LEU A 358 -5.31 -8.16 -18.98
C LEU A 358 -4.92 -9.15 -20.07
N VAL A 359 -5.81 -10.11 -20.33
CA VAL A 359 -5.59 -11.15 -21.33
C VAL A 359 -5.36 -10.52 -22.70
N ARG A 360 -6.12 -9.46 -23.03
CA ARG A 360 -5.95 -8.70 -24.27
C ARG A 360 -4.61 -7.96 -24.34
N THR A 361 -4.18 -7.28 -23.27
CA THR A 361 -2.88 -6.59 -23.23
C THR A 361 -1.70 -7.55 -23.34
N LEU A 362 -1.78 -8.71 -22.69
CA LEU A 362 -0.78 -9.78 -22.84
C LEU A 362 -0.81 -10.40 -24.24
N ALA A 363 -1.98 -10.52 -24.88
CA ALA A 363 -2.08 -11.10 -26.22
C ALA A 363 -1.60 -10.16 -27.33
N THR A 364 -1.77 -8.83 -27.19
CA THR A 364 -1.47 -7.84 -28.24
C THR A 364 -0.04 -7.30 -28.20
N LYS A 365 0.60 -7.25 -27.03
CA LYS A 365 1.95 -6.67 -26.87
C LYS A 365 3.09 -7.68 -26.96
N VAL A 366 2.76 -8.93 -27.23
CA VAL A 366 3.69 -10.04 -27.11
C VAL A 366 3.99 -10.60 -28.51
N ASN A 367 5.11 -10.16 -29.09
CA ASN A 367 5.75 -10.78 -30.26
C ASN A 367 6.87 -11.71 -29.78
N ILE A 368 6.94 -12.97 -30.22
CA ILE A 368 7.61 -14.02 -29.43
C ILE A 368 8.55 -14.94 -30.23
N SER A 369 9.72 -15.29 -29.66
CA SER A 369 10.62 -16.36 -30.10
C SER A 369 10.08 -17.78 -29.81
N GLU A 370 10.68 -18.82 -30.41
CA GLU A 370 10.14 -20.18 -30.57
C GLU A 370 9.71 -20.91 -29.27
N THR A 371 10.47 -20.87 -28.18
CA THR A 371 10.07 -21.50 -26.89
C THR A 371 8.86 -20.83 -26.24
N GLU A 372 8.59 -19.61 -26.68
CA GLU A 372 7.65 -18.68 -26.09
C GLU A 372 6.41 -18.59 -27.04
N GLN A 373 6.48 -19.12 -28.28
CA GLN A 373 5.34 -19.30 -29.21
C GLN A 373 4.24 -20.19 -28.64
N TRP A 374 4.58 -21.22 -27.86
CA TRP A 374 3.59 -22.06 -27.17
C TRP A 374 2.75 -21.25 -26.18
N PHE A 375 3.37 -20.28 -25.50
CA PHE A 375 2.71 -19.36 -24.58
C PHE A 375 1.82 -18.36 -25.33
N ALA A 376 2.29 -17.74 -26.41
CA ALA A 376 1.43 -16.93 -27.31
C ALA A 376 0.22 -17.72 -27.79
N HIS A 377 0.46 -18.95 -28.24
CA HIS A 377 -0.56 -19.83 -28.79
C HIS A 377 -1.61 -20.16 -27.72
N HIS A 378 -1.19 -20.52 -26.51
CA HIS A 378 -2.12 -20.78 -25.40
C HIS A 378 -2.88 -19.53 -24.94
N ILE A 379 -2.24 -18.36 -24.87
CA ILE A 379 -2.94 -17.09 -24.55
C ILE A 379 -3.99 -16.78 -25.61
N ARG A 380 -3.64 -16.91 -26.90
CA ARG A 380 -4.55 -16.68 -28.02
C ARG A 380 -5.70 -17.69 -28.02
N LEU A 381 -5.41 -18.97 -27.81
CA LEU A 381 -6.41 -20.05 -27.73
C LEU A 381 -7.39 -19.81 -26.58
N VAL A 382 -6.90 -19.50 -25.37
CA VAL A 382 -7.75 -19.23 -24.20
C VAL A 382 -8.58 -17.95 -24.37
N HIS A 383 -8.01 -16.90 -24.97
CA HIS A 383 -8.77 -15.68 -25.30
C HIS A 383 -9.86 -15.97 -26.33
N SER A 384 -9.55 -16.76 -27.38
CA SER A 384 -10.52 -17.22 -28.38
C SER A 384 -11.62 -18.07 -27.75
N LEU A 385 -11.29 -18.98 -26.82
CA LEU A 385 -12.27 -19.80 -26.12
C LEU A 385 -13.16 -19.00 -25.16
N LYS A 386 -12.62 -18.00 -24.44
CA LYS A 386 -13.43 -17.09 -23.60
C LYS A 386 -14.33 -16.19 -24.45
N LEU A 387 -13.83 -15.70 -25.59
CA LEU A 387 -14.62 -14.91 -26.54
C LEU A 387 -15.72 -15.76 -27.17
N LEU A 388 -15.41 -17.01 -27.56
CA LEU A 388 -16.39 -17.98 -28.06
C LEU A 388 -17.45 -18.30 -27.01
N LYS A 389 -17.06 -18.50 -25.75
CA LYS A 389 -18.02 -18.69 -24.65
C LYS A 389 -18.91 -17.46 -24.45
N PHE A 390 -18.34 -16.26 -24.43
CA PHE A 390 -19.10 -15.01 -24.32
C PHE A 390 -20.07 -14.82 -25.50
N VAL A 391 -19.60 -15.05 -26.72
CA VAL A 391 -20.42 -14.96 -27.94
C VAL A 391 -21.50 -16.03 -27.95
N ARG A 392 -21.21 -17.26 -27.51
CA ARG A 392 -22.18 -18.35 -27.34
C ARG A 392 -23.24 -18.02 -26.31
N ASP A 393 -22.84 -17.57 -25.13
CA ASP A 393 -23.76 -17.26 -24.03
C ASP A 393 -24.64 -16.03 -24.37
N LYS A 394 -24.13 -15.09 -25.18
CA LYS A 394 -24.89 -13.96 -25.74
C LYS A 394 -25.81 -14.38 -26.90
N ALA A 395 -25.31 -15.20 -27.83
CA ALA A 395 -26.11 -15.74 -28.93
C ALA A 395 -27.24 -16.66 -28.45
N ALA A 396 -27.04 -17.39 -27.35
CA ALA A 396 -28.08 -18.20 -26.71
C ALA A 396 -29.19 -17.36 -26.07
N LYS A 397 -28.89 -16.14 -25.63
CA LYS A 397 -29.89 -15.17 -25.16
C LYS A 397 -30.61 -14.46 -26.30
N ASP A 398 -29.88 -14.12 -27.36
CA ASP A 398 -30.37 -13.22 -28.41
C ASP A 398 -30.80 -13.95 -29.70
N GLY A 399 -30.76 -15.29 -29.73
CA GLY A 399 -31.08 -16.10 -30.91
C GLY A 399 -30.08 -16.00 -32.07
N ALA A 400 -28.90 -15.40 -31.84
CA ALA A 400 -27.94 -15.00 -32.88
C ALA A 400 -26.85 -16.05 -33.17
N TYR A 401 -27.20 -17.34 -33.21
CA TYR A 401 -26.27 -18.46 -33.37
C TYR A 401 -25.43 -18.41 -34.66
N ARG A 402 -25.97 -17.77 -35.72
CA ARG A 402 -25.29 -17.62 -37.02
C ARG A 402 -24.03 -16.76 -36.96
N ILE A 403 -23.99 -15.73 -36.09
CA ILE A 403 -22.81 -14.87 -35.92
C ILE A 403 -21.72 -15.61 -35.13
N ALA A 404 -22.12 -16.40 -34.12
CA ALA A 404 -21.21 -17.24 -33.35
C ALA A 404 -20.53 -18.30 -34.24
N ALA A 405 -21.28 -18.95 -35.12
CA ALA A 405 -20.77 -19.96 -36.05
C ALA A 405 -19.81 -19.36 -37.10
N LEU A 406 -20.13 -18.21 -37.68
CA LEU A 406 -19.26 -17.53 -38.64
C LEU A 406 -17.94 -17.05 -37.98
N TYR A 407 -18.00 -16.63 -36.72
CA TYR A 407 -16.80 -16.23 -35.97
C TYR A 407 -15.94 -17.45 -35.58
N GLY A 408 -16.57 -18.59 -35.24
CA GLY A 408 -15.88 -19.86 -34.99
C GLY A 408 -15.17 -20.39 -36.23
N GLN A 409 -15.85 -20.38 -37.39
CA GLN A 409 -15.26 -20.82 -38.66
C GLN A 409 -14.07 -19.93 -39.08
N ALA A 410 -14.21 -18.61 -38.95
CA ALA A 410 -13.12 -17.66 -39.26
C ALA A 410 -11.88 -17.80 -38.35
N LEU A 411 -12.03 -18.40 -37.16
CA LEU A 411 -10.92 -18.73 -36.26
C LEU A 411 -10.19 -20.01 -36.70
N ILE A 412 -10.93 -21.02 -37.19
CA ILE A 412 -10.38 -22.28 -37.74
C ILE A 412 -9.61 -22.01 -39.02
N ASP A 413 -10.19 -21.24 -39.93
CA ASP A 413 -9.60 -20.94 -41.25
C ASP A 413 -8.28 -20.16 -41.12
N ARG A 414 -8.00 -19.57 -39.94
CA ARG A 414 -6.76 -18.86 -39.63
C ARG A 414 -5.69 -19.73 -38.94
N GLN A 415 -5.98 -20.95 -38.52
CA GLN A 415 -5.01 -21.87 -37.89
C GLN A 415 -5.28 -23.34 -38.30
N PRO A 416 -4.58 -23.88 -39.32
CA PRO A 416 -4.91 -25.18 -39.91
C PRO A 416 -4.53 -26.41 -39.09
N GLU A 417 -3.80 -26.25 -37.97
CA GLU A 417 -3.42 -27.36 -37.09
C GLU A 417 -4.07 -27.17 -35.71
N THR A 418 -5.26 -27.75 -35.51
CA THR A 418 -6.01 -27.70 -34.23
C THR A 418 -6.24 -29.09 -33.64
N ASN A 419 -6.32 -29.13 -32.31
CA ASN A 419 -6.41 -30.31 -31.44
C ASN A 419 -7.86 -30.86 -31.46
N PRO A 420 -8.10 -32.20 -31.46
CA PRO A 420 -9.42 -32.84 -31.57
C PRO A 420 -10.53 -32.37 -30.60
N VAL A 421 -10.19 -31.69 -29.51
CA VAL A 421 -11.16 -31.11 -28.56
C VAL A 421 -11.98 -29.97 -29.17
N ASP A 422 -11.42 -29.20 -30.12
CA ASP A 422 -12.11 -28.07 -30.75
C ASP A 422 -13.18 -28.51 -31.77
N VAL A 423 -13.02 -29.68 -32.39
CA VAL A 423 -13.95 -30.21 -33.40
C VAL A 423 -15.29 -30.60 -32.77
N ASN A 424 -15.28 -31.14 -31.56
CA ASN A 424 -16.50 -31.63 -30.90
C ASN A 424 -17.43 -30.49 -30.43
N VAL A 425 -16.88 -29.37 -29.97
CA VAL A 425 -17.68 -28.20 -29.54
C VAL A 425 -18.35 -27.54 -30.75
N LEU A 426 -17.66 -27.49 -31.90
CA LEU A 426 -18.22 -26.99 -33.15
C LEU A 426 -19.27 -27.93 -33.75
N ALA A 427 -19.05 -29.24 -33.69
CA ALA A 427 -20.05 -30.23 -34.10
C ALA A 427 -21.34 -30.09 -33.27
N GLU A 428 -21.22 -29.82 -31.97
CA GLU A 428 -22.37 -29.60 -31.09
C GLU A 428 -23.11 -28.28 -31.38
N ILE A 429 -22.40 -27.24 -31.82
CA ILE A 429 -22.98 -25.96 -32.24
C ILE A 429 -23.65 -26.08 -33.62
N GLN A 430 -23.02 -26.81 -34.56
CA GLN A 430 -23.59 -27.09 -35.89
C GLN A 430 -24.82 -28.00 -35.82
N ALA A 431 -24.87 -28.96 -34.89
CA ALA A 431 -26.03 -29.83 -34.69
C ALA A 431 -27.23 -29.12 -34.03
N LYS A 432 -27.01 -27.95 -33.41
CA LYS A 432 -28.06 -27.13 -32.76
C LYS A 432 -28.56 -25.98 -33.64
N LEU A 433 -27.86 -25.70 -34.75
CA LEU A 433 -28.30 -24.84 -35.85
C LEU A 433 -29.17 -25.65 -36.82
#